data_AF-A0A7X6VV18-F1
#
_entry.id   AF-A0A7X6VV18-F1
#
_cell.length_a   1.000
_cell.length_b   1.000
_cell.length_c   1.000
_cell.angle_alpha   90.00
_cell.angle_beta   90.00
_cell.angle_gamma   90.00
#
_symmetry.space_group_name_H-M   'P 1'
#
loop_
_entity.id
_entity.type
_entity.pdbx_description
1 polymer ?
#
loop_
_entity_poly.entity_id
_entity_poly.type
_entity_poly.pdbx_seq_one_letter_code
_entity_poly.pdbx_strand_id
1 'polypeptide(L)'
;MRQSFSYTLLITSLFLVWNCKVQYVQSSFEYRNSIVSDSIMAVDSQLLQVYLPYKQIIDEDMSRVISVSAQEMVKNKPESNLTNFLGDLLLEQGEKVMIKMEKDIKPDISYFNYGGIRTSLPKGEITVGKIFELMPFENELVFIQISGSRIQEFLNAVAESGGESVGGVRFKISNKKAKDIEIGGSPLQPDSFYWLVTNDYVAAGGDRREMLTHRKEFIDSGEKIRDVIIEYMETKYQSGQEIVKEKDGRIAYE
;
A
#
# COMPACT_ATOMS: atom_id res chain seq x y z
N MET A 1 58.47 -29.26 -43.53
CA MET A 1 57.14 -29.57 -42.96
C MET A 1 57.13 -30.02 -41.49
N ARG A 2 58.25 -30.45 -40.88
CA ARG A 2 58.26 -31.01 -39.51
C ARG A 2 58.22 -29.98 -38.35
N GLN A 3 58.68 -28.75 -38.56
CA GLN A 3 58.70 -27.73 -37.50
C GLN A 3 57.34 -27.05 -37.27
N SER A 4 56.55 -26.80 -38.33
CA SER A 4 55.22 -26.15 -38.22
C SER A 4 54.21 -26.99 -37.41
N PHE A 5 54.26 -28.32 -37.53
CA PHE A 5 53.39 -29.24 -36.78
C PHE A 5 53.70 -29.24 -35.27
N SER A 6 54.97 -29.02 -34.90
CA SER A 6 55.38 -28.97 -33.48
C SER A 6 54.94 -27.67 -32.80
N TYR A 7 54.96 -26.54 -33.51
CA TYR A 7 54.48 -25.26 -32.97
C TYR A 7 52.96 -25.21 -32.87
N THR A 8 52.23 -25.79 -33.82
CA THR A 8 50.76 -25.89 -33.73
C THR A 8 50.33 -26.78 -32.57
N LEU A 9 51.04 -27.88 -32.29
CA LEU A 9 50.77 -28.73 -31.11
C LEU A 9 51.10 -28.03 -29.78
N LEU A 10 52.15 -27.20 -29.75
CA LEU A 10 52.52 -26.43 -28.56
C LEU A 10 51.53 -25.29 -28.29
N ILE A 11 51.07 -24.61 -29.35
CA ILE A 11 50.09 -23.52 -29.24
C ILE A 11 48.72 -24.07 -28.82
N THR A 12 48.25 -25.18 -29.39
CA THR A 12 46.99 -25.80 -28.97
C THR A 12 47.05 -26.34 -27.54
N SER A 13 48.21 -26.90 -27.13
CA SER A 13 48.47 -27.26 -25.72
C SER A 13 48.41 -26.05 -24.79
N LEU A 14 48.92 -24.88 -25.21
CA LEU A 14 48.92 -23.67 -24.40
C LEU A 14 47.51 -23.06 -24.21
N PHE A 15 46.63 -23.20 -25.21
CA PHE A 15 45.24 -22.74 -25.11
C PHE A 15 44.36 -23.65 -24.23
N LEU A 16 44.68 -24.95 -24.12
CA LEU A 16 43.91 -25.89 -23.29
C LEU A 16 44.14 -25.69 -21.77
N VAL A 17 45.31 -25.17 -21.36
CA VAL A 17 45.59 -24.87 -19.94
C VAL A 17 45.01 -23.54 -19.46
N TRP A 18 44.53 -22.67 -20.36
CA TRP A 18 44.02 -21.35 -19.97
C TRP A 18 42.53 -21.31 -19.62
N ASN A 19 41.82 -22.43 -19.76
CA ASN A 19 40.36 -22.50 -19.54
C ASN A 19 39.95 -23.11 -18.18
N CYS A 20 40.88 -23.21 -17.23
CA CYS A 20 40.53 -23.52 -15.84
C CYS A 20 39.84 -22.32 -15.19
N LYS A 21 38.50 -22.25 -15.31
CA LYS A 21 37.70 -21.35 -14.49
C LYS A 21 37.75 -21.83 -13.04
N VAL A 22 38.19 -20.97 -12.13
CA VAL A 22 38.13 -21.27 -10.69
C VAL A 22 36.65 -21.39 -10.31
N GLN A 23 36.23 -22.62 -10.02
CA GLN A 23 34.88 -22.89 -9.56
C GLN A 23 34.88 -22.77 -8.04
N TYR A 24 34.34 -21.67 -7.53
CA TYR A 24 34.15 -21.49 -6.10
C TYR A 24 33.06 -22.44 -5.63
N VAL A 25 33.46 -23.54 -4.98
CA VAL A 25 32.55 -24.40 -4.24
C VAL A 25 32.59 -23.92 -2.79
N GLN A 26 31.46 -23.43 -2.30
CA GLN A 26 31.34 -23.06 -0.90
C GLN A 26 31.48 -24.33 -0.04
N SER A 27 32.62 -24.47 0.66
CA SER A 27 32.95 -25.67 1.43
C SER A 27 32.34 -25.70 2.82
N SER A 28 32.04 -24.54 3.40
CA SER A 28 31.44 -24.42 4.73
C SER A 28 30.75 -23.09 4.94
N PHE A 29 29.81 -23.06 5.88
CA PHE A 29 29.23 -21.85 6.45
C PHE A 29 29.76 -21.69 7.88
N GLU A 30 30.42 -20.58 8.20
CA GLU A 30 30.57 -20.13 9.58
C GLU A 30 29.43 -19.16 9.89
N TYR A 31 28.54 -19.55 10.78
CA TYR A 31 27.53 -18.65 11.33
C TYR A 31 27.94 -18.29 12.76
N ARG A 32 27.92 -16.98 13.06
CA ARG A 32 27.86 -16.50 14.44
C ARG A 32 26.47 -15.93 14.66
N ASN A 33 25.75 -16.53 15.61
CA ASN A 33 24.52 -15.94 16.09
C ASN A 33 24.89 -14.77 17.00
N SER A 34 24.56 -13.55 16.59
CA SER A 34 24.60 -12.40 17.49
C SER A 34 23.43 -12.54 18.45
N ILE A 35 23.71 -12.78 19.73
CA ILE A 35 22.69 -12.77 20.77
C ILE A 35 22.23 -11.32 20.93
N VAL A 36 21.02 -11.03 20.49
CA VAL A 36 20.33 -9.77 20.82
C VAL A 36 19.64 -10.01 22.16
N SER A 37 20.16 -9.45 23.25
CA SER A 37 19.57 -9.54 24.59
C SER A 37 19.57 -8.18 25.25
N ASP A 38 18.41 -7.76 25.76
CA ASP A 38 18.20 -6.53 26.52
C ASP A 38 19.08 -6.44 27.77
N SER A 39 19.59 -7.58 28.26
CA SER A 39 20.42 -7.67 29.45
C SER A 39 21.91 -7.40 29.22
N ILE A 40 22.36 -7.30 27.96
CA ILE A 40 23.80 -7.32 27.63
C ILE A 40 24.37 -5.94 27.27
N MET A 41 23.53 -4.94 26.94
CA MET A 41 24.00 -3.60 26.60
C MET A 41 23.43 -2.56 27.56
N ALA A 42 24.27 -2.02 28.45
CA ALA A 42 23.95 -0.78 29.13
C ALA A 42 23.76 0.30 28.04
N VAL A 43 22.60 0.95 28.03
CA VAL A 43 22.33 2.02 27.07
C VAL A 43 23.29 3.17 27.37
N ASP A 44 24.02 3.62 26.35
CA ASP A 44 24.99 4.69 26.46
C ASP A 44 24.30 5.99 26.93
N SER A 45 24.78 6.56 28.04
CA SER A 45 24.18 7.76 28.64
C SER A 45 24.31 9.00 27.75
N GLN A 46 25.38 9.10 26.95
CA GLN A 46 25.56 10.20 25.99
C GLN A 46 24.57 10.04 24.82
N LEU A 47 24.36 8.81 24.35
CA LEU A 47 23.32 8.53 23.35
C LEU A 47 21.94 8.89 23.88
N LEU A 48 21.62 8.54 25.13
CA LEU A 48 20.34 8.89 25.75
C LEU A 48 20.13 10.41 25.84
N GLN A 49 21.17 11.18 26.20
CA GLN A 49 21.08 12.64 26.27
C GLN A 49 20.75 13.26 24.91
N VAL A 50 21.28 12.69 23.82
CA VAL A 50 20.95 13.14 22.46
C VAL A 50 19.55 12.67 22.05
N TYR A 51 19.16 11.45 22.38
CA TYR A 51 17.93 10.81 21.92
C TYR A 51 16.66 11.31 22.63
N LEU A 52 16.70 11.45 23.96
CA LEU A 52 15.50 11.70 24.78
C LEU A 52 14.73 12.97 24.40
N PRO A 53 15.37 14.12 24.10
CA PRO A 53 14.63 15.33 23.72
C PRO A 53 13.78 15.13 22.44
N TYR A 54 14.32 14.45 21.42
CA TYR A 54 13.56 14.16 20.20
C TYR A 54 12.45 13.15 20.46
N LYS A 55 12.73 12.11 21.28
CA LYS A 55 11.73 11.13 21.67
C LYS A 55 10.54 11.82 22.36
N GLN A 56 10.78 12.72 23.29
CA GLN A 56 9.71 13.39 24.05
C GLN A 56 8.78 14.20 23.13
N ILE A 57 9.35 14.95 22.18
CA ILE A 57 8.56 15.73 21.21
C ILE A 57 7.71 14.81 20.34
N ILE A 58 8.29 13.69 19.87
CA ILE A 58 7.57 12.72 19.04
C ILE A 58 6.48 12.01 19.86
N ASP A 59 6.79 11.57 21.07
CA ASP A 59 5.86 10.86 21.95
C ASP A 59 4.64 11.73 22.29
N GLU A 60 4.84 13.05 22.48
CA GLU A 60 3.75 13.99 22.73
C GLU A 60 2.74 13.99 21.58
N ASP A 61 3.18 14.12 20.33
CA ASP A 61 2.27 14.10 19.18
C ASP A 61 1.71 12.69 18.91
N MET A 62 2.54 11.64 19.02
CA MET A 62 2.12 10.25 18.76
C MET A 62 1.09 9.73 19.77
N SER A 63 1.09 10.25 21.00
CA SER A 63 0.15 9.88 22.07
C SER A 63 -1.20 10.60 21.97
N ARG A 64 -1.30 11.63 21.14
CA ARG A 64 -2.52 12.43 20.98
C ARG A 64 -3.66 11.57 20.43
N VAL A 65 -4.76 11.53 21.18
CA VAL A 65 -6.01 10.84 20.79
C VAL A 65 -6.73 11.68 19.75
N ILE A 66 -6.99 11.06 18.59
CA ILE A 66 -7.64 11.72 17.44
C ILE A 66 -9.02 11.15 17.15
N SER A 67 -9.36 9.98 17.70
CA SER A 67 -10.69 9.39 17.56
C SER A 67 -10.97 8.32 18.60
N VAL A 68 -12.22 7.87 18.64
CA VAL A 68 -12.67 6.71 19.40
C VAL A 68 -13.43 5.79 18.45
N SER A 69 -13.08 4.50 18.43
CA SER A 69 -13.84 3.50 17.69
C SER A 69 -14.70 2.65 18.60
N ALA A 70 -15.95 2.43 18.21
CA ALA A 70 -16.90 1.59 18.93
C ALA A 70 -16.51 0.10 18.91
N GLN A 71 -15.67 -0.31 17.95
CA GLN A 71 -15.29 -1.70 17.72
C GLN A 71 -13.86 -1.84 17.17
N GLU A 72 -13.30 -3.04 17.29
CA GLU A 72 -12.03 -3.33 16.63
C GLU A 72 -12.25 -3.45 15.12
N MET A 73 -11.42 -2.77 14.34
CA MET A 73 -11.42 -2.88 12.89
C MET A 73 -10.20 -3.67 12.41
N VAL A 74 -10.46 -4.85 11.87
CA VAL A 74 -9.43 -5.81 11.47
C VAL A 74 -9.33 -5.88 9.96
N LYS A 75 -8.10 -6.08 9.46
CA LYS A 75 -7.84 -6.25 8.03
C LYS A 75 -8.20 -7.68 7.58
N ASN A 76 -9.19 -7.84 6.69
CA ASN A 76 -9.54 -9.15 6.13
C ASN A 76 -10.04 -9.08 4.67
N LYS A 77 -10.20 -10.25 4.05
CA LYS A 77 -10.69 -10.45 2.68
C LYS A 77 -11.92 -11.37 2.66
N PRO A 78 -12.81 -11.28 1.67
CA PRO A 78 -12.77 -10.32 0.56
C PRO A 78 -13.16 -8.90 0.97
N GLU A 79 -13.70 -8.76 2.18
CA GLU A 79 -14.20 -7.53 2.76
C GLU A 79 -14.01 -7.59 4.28
N SER A 80 -13.77 -6.44 4.89
CA SER A 80 -13.68 -6.26 6.34
C SER A 80 -14.14 -4.86 6.74
N ASN A 81 -14.42 -4.67 8.02
CA ASN A 81 -14.75 -3.35 8.54
C ASN A 81 -13.62 -2.34 8.30
N LEU A 82 -12.35 -2.73 8.48
CA LEU A 82 -11.21 -1.84 8.23
C LEU A 82 -11.05 -1.48 6.75
N THR A 83 -11.17 -2.45 5.84
CA THR A 83 -11.06 -2.18 4.40
C THR A 83 -12.22 -1.32 3.90
N ASN A 84 -13.43 -1.50 4.43
CA ASN A 84 -14.55 -0.64 4.07
C ASN A 84 -14.38 0.76 4.64
N PHE A 85 -13.89 0.87 5.88
CA PHE A 85 -13.64 2.15 6.52
C PHE A 85 -12.65 2.98 5.71
N LEU A 86 -11.51 2.40 5.33
CA LEU A 86 -10.49 3.11 4.55
C LEU A 86 -10.96 3.45 3.13
N GLY A 87 -11.70 2.56 2.47
CA GLY A 87 -12.32 2.85 1.19
C GLY A 87 -13.25 4.07 1.27
N ASP A 88 -14.20 4.06 2.20
CA ASP A 88 -15.16 5.16 2.32
C ASP A 88 -14.53 6.46 2.78
N LEU A 89 -13.58 6.39 3.72
CA LEU A 89 -12.81 7.55 4.17
C LEU A 89 -12.08 8.21 3.00
N LEU A 90 -11.36 7.44 2.17
CA LEU A 90 -10.64 7.99 1.02
C LEU A 90 -11.59 8.61 -0.01
N LEU A 91 -12.77 8.02 -0.21
CA LEU A 91 -13.75 8.56 -1.15
C LEU A 91 -14.31 9.89 -0.64
N GLU A 92 -14.73 9.94 0.63
CA GLU A 92 -15.28 11.15 1.26
C GLU A 92 -14.23 12.27 1.31
N GLN A 93 -13.01 11.95 1.75
CA GLN A 93 -11.93 12.94 1.81
C GLN A 93 -11.42 13.35 0.44
N GLY A 94 -11.39 12.43 -0.54
CA GLY A 94 -11.02 12.76 -1.90
C GLY A 94 -11.92 13.83 -2.50
N GLU A 95 -13.23 13.77 -2.24
CA GLU A 95 -14.17 14.82 -2.65
C GLU A 95 -13.85 16.16 -1.97
N LYS A 96 -13.57 16.17 -0.66
CA LYS A 96 -13.20 17.39 0.06
C LYS A 96 -11.90 18.01 -0.45
N VAL A 97 -10.89 17.18 -0.75
CA VAL A 97 -9.62 17.63 -1.30
C VAL A 97 -9.82 18.25 -2.70
N MET A 98 -10.63 17.65 -3.57
CA MET A 98 -10.94 18.25 -4.87
C MET A 98 -11.61 19.62 -4.74
N ILE A 99 -12.56 19.77 -3.81
CA ILE A 99 -13.20 21.05 -3.50
C ILE A 99 -12.17 22.08 -3.01
N LYS A 100 -11.26 21.69 -2.10
CA LYS A 100 -10.16 22.54 -1.60
C LYS A 100 -9.22 22.99 -2.71
N MET A 101 -9.03 22.16 -3.73
CA MET A 101 -8.25 22.46 -4.93
C MET A 101 -9.03 23.27 -5.99
N GLU A 102 -10.24 23.71 -5.68
CA GLU A 102 -11.14 24.43 -6.60
C GLU A 102 -11.43 23.65 -7.90
N LYS A 103 -11.51 22.32 -7.79
CA LYS A 103 -11.85 21.41 -8.89
C LYS A 103 -13.27 20.90 -8.72
N ASP A 104 -14.11 21.13 -9.73
CA ASP A 104 -15.46 20.56 -9.82
C ASP A 104 -15.40 19.09 -10.29
N ILE A 105 -14.70 18.27 -9.52
CA ILE A 105 -14.47 16.85 -9.79
C ILE A 105 -14.81 16.06 -8.54
N LYS A 106 -15.75 15.12 -8.67
CA LYS A 106 -16.08 14.16 -7.62
C LYS A 106 -15.48 12.80 -7.97
N PRO A 107 -14.66 12.18 -7.11
CA PRO A 107 -14.21 10.81 -7.31
C PRO A 107 -15.39 9.84 -7.25
N ASP A 108 -15.45 8.92 -8.20
CA ASP A 108 -16.48 7.86 -8.28
C ASP A 108 -16.07 6.63 -7.46
N ILE A 109 -14.76 6.37 -7.41
CA ILE A 109 -14.16 5.18 -6.82
C ILE A 109 -13.02 5.61 -5.92
N SER A 110 -12.85 4.93 -4.80
CA SER A 110 -11.60 4.97 -4.04
C SER A 110 -10.96 3.60 -3.96
N TYR A 111 -9.64 3.59 -3.82
CA TYR A 111 -8.89 2.38 -3.56
C TYR A 111 -7.75 2.61 -2.57
N PHE A 112 -7.61 1.66 -1.65
CA PHE A 112 -6.48 1.58 -0.74
C PHE A 112 -5.88 0.18 -0.88
N ASN A 113 -4.63 0.08 -1.31
CA ASN A 113 -4.01 -1.23 -1.52
C ASN A 113 -3.86 -2.01 -0.21
N TYR A 114 -4.19 -3.29 -0.23
CA TYR A 114 -4.22 -4.13 0.97
C TYR A 114 -2.85 -4.28 1.66
N GLY A 115 -1.77 -4.21 0.88
CA GLY A 115 -0.39 -4.23 1.39
C GLY A 115 0.00 -2.96 2.16
N GLY A 116 -0.66 -1.84 1.85
CA GLY A 116 -0.49 -0.55 2.51
C GLY A 116 -1.04 -0.51 3.94
N ILE A 117 -1.98 -1.41 4.27
CA ILE A 117 -2.59 -1.50 5.61
C ILE A 117 -1.76 -2.45 6.47
N ARG A 118 -1.13 -1.95 7.54
CA ARG A 118 -0.08 -2.69 8.27
C ARG A 118 -0.52 -3.26 9.61
N THR A 119 -1.58 -2.72 10.22
CA THR A 119 -2.14 -3.22 11.48
C THR A 119 -3.67 -3.06 11.52
N SER A 120 -4.32 -3.52 12.59
CA SER A 120 -5.72 -3.24 12.89
C SER A 120 -5.88 -1.89 13.59
N LEU A 121 -7.11 -1.37 13.64
CA LEU A 121 -7.47 -0.26 14.53
C LEU A 121 -8.19 -0.83 15.76
N PRO A 122 -7.78 -0.42 16.98
CA PRO A 122 -8.36 -0.95 18.20
C PRO A 122 -9.79 -0.42 18.42
N LYS A 123 -10.57 -1.16 19.22
CA LYS A 123 -11.72 -0.57 19.92
C LYS A 123 -11.22 0.43 20.96
N GLY A 124 -11.92 1.55 21.12
CA GLY A 124 -11.57 2.62 22.05
C GLY A 124 -10.74 3.71 21.39
N GLU A 125 -9.87 4.35 22.16
CA GLU A 125 -9.06 5.47 21.69
C GLU A 125 -8.10 5.08 20.55
N ILE A 126 -8.05 5.93 19.53
CA ILE A 126 -7.10 5.85 18.42
C ILE A 126 -6.21 7.08 18.48
N THR A 127 -4.90 6.86 18.50
CA THR A 127 -3.90 7.92 18.54
C THR A 127 -3.27 8.19 17.18
N VAL A 128 -2.58 9.32 17.04
CA VAL A 128 -1.71 9.60 15.87
C VAL A 128 -0.73 8.46 15.62
N GLY A 129 -0.05 7.98 16.67
CA GLY A 129 0.89 6.86 16.57
C GLY A 129 0.26 5.59 16.01
N LYS A 130 -1.01 5.32 16.32
CA LYS A 130 -1.73 4.19 15.74
C LYS A 130 -1.93 4.35 14.22
N ILE A 131 -2.11 5.56 13.72
CA ILE A 131 -2.22 5.81 12.27
C ILE A 131 -0.86 5.69 11.58
N PHE A 132 0.22 6.11 12.23
CA PHE A 132 1.59 5.83 11.75
C PHE A 132 1.87 4.33 11.69
N GLU A 133 1.41 3.54 12.67
CA GLU A 133 1.50 2.07 12.60
C GLU A 133 0.61 1.49 11.49
N LEU A 134 -0.59 2.03 11.27
CA LEU A 134 -1.55 1.56 10.26
C LEU A 134 -1.02 1.76 8.83
N MET A 135 -0.47 2.94 8.55
CA MET A 135 0.00 3.38 7.24
C MET A 135 1.32 4.16 7.40
N PRO A 136 2.47 3.46 7.50
CA PRO A 136 3.78 4.06 7.76
C PRO A 136 4.45 4.62 6.48
N PHE A 137 3.71 4.74 5.38
CA PHE A 137 4.25 5.19 4.09
C PHE A 137 3.98 6.68 3.88
N GLU A 138 4.86 7.35 3.13
CA GLU A 138 4.74 8.77 2.77
C GLU A 138 3.97 8.99 1.46
N ASN A 139 3.03 8.07 1.18
CA ASN A 139 2.25 8.09 -0.04
C ASN A 139 1.30 9.29 -0.10
N GLU A 140 1.16 9.86 -1.29
CA GLU A 140 0.31 11.01 -1.57
C GLU A 140 -1.05 10.58 -2.11
N LEU A 141 -2.09 11.35 -1.78
CA LEU A 141 -3.44 11.17 -2.30
C LEU A 141 -3.48 11.71 -3.73
N VAL A 142 -3.79 10.84 -4.69
CA VAL A 142 -3.83 11.19 -6.10
C VAL A 142 -5.15 10.77 -6.73
N PHE A 143 -5.49 11.43 -7.82
CA PHE A 143 -6.71 11.18 -8.57
C PHE A 143 -6.37 10.89 -10.01
N ILE A 144 -7.00 9.85 -10.56
CA ILE A 144 -6.82 9.47 -11.95
C ILE A 144 -8.16 9.35 -12.65
N GLN A 145 -8.24 9.87 -13.88
CA GLN A 145 -9.39 9.64 -14.74
C GLN A 145 -9.09 8.45 -15.65
N ILE A 146 -9.93 7.43 -15.64
CA ILE A 146 -9.64 6.15 -16.29
C ILE A 146 -10.91 5.55 -16.92
N SER A 147 -10.77 4.83 -18.04
CA SER A 147 -11.93 4.26 -18.75
C SER A 147 -12.53 3.08 -18.00
N GLY A 148 -13.82 2.83 -18.20
CA GLY A 148 -14.53 1.71 -17.59
C GLY A 148 -13.94 0.35 -17.95
N SER A 149 -13.46 0.18 -19.18
CA SER A 149 -12.72 -1.02 -19.60
C SER A 149 -11.47 -1.29 -18.74
N ARG A 150 -10.74 -0.24 -18.34
CA ARG A 150 -9.58 -0.36 -17.47
C ARG A 150 -9.96 -0.51 -16.00
N ILE A 151 -11.09 0.08 -15.57
CA ILE A 151 -11.68 -0.23 -14.25
C ILE A 151 -12.06 -1.72 -14.15
N GLN A 152 -12.61 -2.32 -15.21
CA GLN A 152 -12.89 -3.76 -15.25
C GLN A 152 -11.60 -4.59 -15.07
N GLU A 153 -10.51 -4.23 -15.76
CA GLU A 153 -9.20 -4.88 -15.60
C GLU A 153 -8.65 -4.72 -14.18
N PHE A 154 -8.73 -3.51 -13.64
CA PHE A 154 -8.33 -3.18 -12.27
C PHE A 154 -9.11 -4.00 -11.24
N LEU A 155 -10.45 -4.05 -11.33
CA LEU A 155 -11.29 -4.81 -10.42
C LEU A 155 -11.12 -6.32 -10.58
N ASN A 156 -10.76 -6.81 -11.78
CA ASN A 156 -10.32 -8.20 -11.93
C ASN A 156 -9.04 -8.49 -11.13
N ALA A 157 -8.07 -7.57 -11.10
CA ALA A 157 -6.87 -7.73 -10.28
C ALA A 157 -7.19 -7.70 -8.77
N VAL A 158 -8.14 -6.86 -8.34
CA VAL A 158 -8.66 -6.88 -6.96
C VAL A 158 -9.35 -8.21 -6.64
N ALA A 159 -10.16 -8.73 -7.56
CA ALA A 159 -10.82 -10.03 -7.41
C ALA A 159 -9.83 -11.20 -7.38
N GLU A 160 -8.75 -11.15 -8.17
CA GLU A 160 -7.68 -12.13 -8.18
C GLU A 160 -6.91 -12.15 -6.85
N SER A 161 -6.69 -10.99 -6.24
CA SER A 161 -6.19 -10.83 -4.88
C SER A 161 -7.15 -11.35 -3.81
N GLY A 162 -8.37 -11.72 -4.16
CA GLY A 162 -9.42 -12.17 -3.24
C GLY A 162 -10.15 -11.02 -2.53
N GLY A 163 -10.16 -9.80 -3.09
CA GLY A 163 -10.78 -8.60 -2.48
C GLY A 163 -9.77 -7.71 -1.75
N GLU A 164 -10.02 -6.40 -1.75
CA GLU A 164 -9.19 -5.36 -1.12
C GLU A 164 -10.06 -4.16 -0.69
N SER A 165 -9.45 -3.03 -0.28
CA SER A 165 -10.19 -1.84 0.17
C SER A 165 -10.62 -0.97 -1.00
N VAL A 166 -11.93 -0.91 -1.25
CA VAL A 166 -12.57 -0.07 -2.28
C VAL A 166 -13.72 0.73 -1.69
N GLY A 167 -13.95 1.93 -2.20
CA GLY A 167 -15.15 2.75 -1.94
C GLY A 167 -15.86 3.09 -3.24
N GLY A 168 -17.18 3.31 -3.18
CA GLY A 168 -18.00 3.66 -4.35
C GLY A 168 -18.27 2.52 -5.34
N VAL A 169 -17.74 1.31 -5.07
CA VAL A 169 -17.81 0.15 -5.95
C VAL A 169 -18.41 -1.05 -5.23
N ARG A 170 -19.26 -1.81 -5.93
CA ARG A 170 -19.75 -3.13 -5.52
C ARG A 170 -19.50 -4.15 -6.63
N PHE A 171 -19.11 -5.37 -6.28
CA PHE A 171 -18.96 -6.47 -7.25
C PHE A 171 -18.90 -7.85 -6.56
N LYS A 172 -19.09 -8.90 -7.36
CA LYS A 172 -18.86 -10.30 -6.95
C LYS A 172 -17.56 -10.85 -7.52
N ILE A 173 -16.88 -11.70 -6.76
CA ILE A 173 -15.71 -12.45 -7.18
C ILE A 173 -16.18 -13.81 -7.71
N SER A 174 -15.95 -14.05 -9.00
CA SER A 174 -16.24 -15.32 -9.66
C SER A 174 -15.05 -15.72 -10.53
N ASN A 175 -14.49 -16.90 -10.27
CA ASN A 175 -13.29 -17.40 -10.97
C ASN A 175 -12.14 -16.38 -11.03
N LYS A 176 -11.85 -15.73 -9.90
CA LYS A 176 -10.82 -14.67 -9.76
C LYS A 176 -11.07 -13.44 -10.64
N LYS A 177 -12.30 -13.19 -11.06
CA LYS A 177 -12.71 -12.01 -11.83
C LYS A 177 -13.84 -11.28 -11.13
N ALA A 178 -13.91 -9.97 -11.36
CA ALA A 178 -15.00 -9.13 -10.90
C ALA A 178 -16.20 -9.27 -11.84
N LYS A 179 -17.37 -9.56 -11.27
CA LYS A 179 -18.68 -9.69 -11.91
C LYS A 179 -19.69 -8.78 -11.23
N ASP A 180 -20.79 -8.48 -11.91
CA ASP A 180 -21.86 -7.62 -11.38
C ASP A 180 -21.32 -6.31 -10.80
N ILE A 181 -20.44 -5.64 -11.56
CA ILE A 181 -19.77 -4.41 -11.09
C ILE A 181 -20.74 -3.24 -11.16
N GLU A 182 -20.91 -2.57 -10.03
CA GLU A 182 -21.64 -1.32 -9.89
C GLU A 182 -20.72 -0.23 -9.34
N ILE A 183 -20.81 0.97 -9.92
CA ILE A 183 -20.14 2.18 -9.47
C ILE A 183 -21.21 3.20 -9.15
N GLY A 184 -21.25 3.71 -7.91
CA GLY A 184 -22.32 4.62 -7.47
C GLY A 184 -23.73 4.04 -7.62
N GLY A 185 -23.87 2.70 -7.58
CA GLY A 185 -25.14 2.00 -7.78
C GLY A 185 -25.58 1.81 -9.24
N SER A 186 -24.77 2.24 -10.22
CA SER A 186 -25.03 2.00 -11.64
C SER A 186 -24.07 0.95 -12.22
N PRO A 187 -24.50 0.07 -13.13
CA PRO A 187 -23.61 -0.89 -13.77
C PRO A 187 -22.42 -0.20 -14.46
N LEU A 188 -21.24 -0.79 -14.34
CA LEU A 188 -20.03 -0.33 -15.02
C LEU A 188 -20.26 -0.17 -16.54
N GLN A 189 -19.96 1.01 -17.06
CA GLN A 189 -20.03 1.30 -18.49
C GLN A 189 -18.61 1.30 -19.09
N PRO A 190 -18.27 0.38 -20.02
CA PRO A 190 -16.90 0.23 -20.52
C PRO A 190 -16.31 1.49 -21.18
N ASP A 191 -17.15 2.27 -21.86
CA ASP A 191 -16.74 3.44 -22.64
C ASP A 191 -16.83 4.76 -21.86
N SER A 192 -17.32 4.72 -20.61
CA SER A 192 -17.35 5.88 -19.71
C SER A 192 -16.00 6.08 -19.02
N PHE A 193 -15.75 7.29 -18.53
CA PHE A 193 -14.60 7.61 -17.69
C PHE A 193 -15.04 7.77 -16.23
N TYR A 194 -14.20 7.31 -15.33
CA TYR A 194 -14.41 7.37 -13.89
C TYR A 194 -13.20 8.02 -13.23
N TRP A 195 -13.45 8.80 -12.18
CA TRP A 195 -12.41 9.31 -11.30
C TRP A 195 -12.15 8.32 -10.17
N LEU A 196 -10.92 7.82 -10.11
CA LEU A 196 -10.41 6.96 -9.05
C LEU A 196 -9.48 7.78 -8.14
N VAL A 197 -9.79 7.86 -6.85
CA VAL A 197 -8.89 8.36 -5.82
C VAL A 197 -8.11 7.21 -5.18
N THR A 198 -6.78 7.33 -5.08
CA THR A 198 -5.88 6.29 -4.57
C THR A 198 -4.57 6.91 -4.09
N ASN A 199 -3.56 6.10 -3.79
CA ASN A 199 -2.19 6.54 -3.60
C ASN A 199 -1.35 6.58 -4.88
N ASP A 200 -0.34 7.45 -4.88
CA ASP A 200 0.69 7.61 -5.91
C ASP A 200 1.41 6.31 -6.27
N TYR A 201 1.79 5.48 -5.27
CA TYR A 201 2.43 4.19 -5.49
C TYR A 201 1.58 3.25 -6.38
N VAL A 202 0.29 3.13 -6.09
CA VAL A 202 -0.67 2.34 -6.87
C VAL A 202 -0.92 2.97 -8.23
N ALA A 203 -1.09 4.29 -8.30
CA ALA A 203 -1.33 5.00 -9.56
C ALA A 203 -0.12 4.89 -10.53
N ALA A 204 1.08 4.69 -9.99
CA ALA A 204 2.30 4.40 -10.74
C ALA A 204 2.44 2.92 -11.16
N GLY A 205 1.48 2.06 -10.81
CA GLY A 205 1.46 0.64 -11.18
C GLY A 205 1.91 -0.32 -10.08
N GLY A 206 2.15 0.17 -8.87
CA GLY A 206 2.46 -0.66 -7.70
C GLY A 206 1.42 -1.74 -7.42
N ASP A 207 1.80 -2.80 -6.70
CA ASP A 207 0.95 -3.97 -6.43
C ASP A 207 0.34 -4.64 -7.69
N ARG A 208 1.07 -4.62 -8.81
CA ARG A 208 0.63 -5.15 -10.11
C ARG A 208 -0.64 -4.44 -10.61
N ARG A 209 -0.59 -3.10 -10.61
CA ARG A 209 -1.68 -2.22 -11.04
C ARG A 209 -1.30 -1.40 -12.27
N GLU A 210 -0.49 -1.97 -13.15
CA GLU A 210 0.06 -1.30 -14.34
C GLU A 210 -1.03 -0.78 -15.30
N MET A 211 -2.24 -1.36 -15.26
CA MET A 211 -3.37 -0.82 -16.03
C MET A 211 -3.72 0.62 -15.63
N LEU A 212 -3.46 1.03 -14.39
CA LEU A 212 -3.72 2.39 -13.89
C LEU A 212 -2.73 3.43 -14.45
N THR A 213 -1.59 3.00 -15.02
CA THR A 213 -0.68 3.94 -15.68
C THR A 213 -1.25 4.45 -17.00
N HIS A 214 -2.23 3.74 -17.58
CA HIS A 214 -2.94 4.08 -18.81
C HIS A 214 -4.18 4.94 -18.52
N ARG A 215 -3.97 5.99 -17.75
CA ARG A 215 -5.00 6.98 -17.35
C ARG A 215 -5.09 8.12 -18.35
N LYS A 216 -6.26 8.73 -18.46
CA LYS A 216 -6.50 9.92 -19.28
C LYS A 216 -6.00 11.18 -18.57
N GLU A 217 -6.25 11.29 -17.28
CA GLU A 217 -5.83 12.43 -16.46
C GLU A 217 -5.20 11.96 -15.14
N PHE A 218 -4.37 12.81 -14.56
CA PHE A 218 -3.69 12.62 -13.29
C PHE A 218 -3.66 13.93 -12.53
N ILE A 219 -4.09 13.90 -11.28
CA ILE A 219 -4.01 15.03 -10.37
C ILE A 219 -3.31 14.53 -9.12
N ASP A 220 -2.19 15.17 -8.80
CA ASP A 220 -1.54 15.06 -7.52
C ASP A 220 -2.08 16.15 -6.60
N SER A 221 -2.56 15.77 -5.42
CA SER A 221 -3.03 16.74 -4.44
C SER A 221 -1.90 17.34 -3.60
N GLY A 222 -0.75 16.65 -3.51
CA GLY A 222 0.31 16.94 -2.53
C GLY A 222 -0.07 16.59 -1.08
N GLU A 223 -1.28 16.11 -0.81
CA GLU A 223 -1.73 15.72 0.53
C GLU A 223 -1.25 14.30 0.86
N LYS A 224 -0.69 14.10 2.05
CA LYS A 224 -0.33 12.76 2.52
C LYS A 224 -1.59 12.02 2.93
N ILE A 225 -1.71 10.76 2.52
CA ILE A 225 -2.88 9.93 2.90
C ILE A 225 -2.95 9.74 4.42
N ARG A 226 -1.81 9.72 5.11
CA ARG A 226 -1.78 9.63 6.57
C ARG A 226 -2.48 10.84 7.20
N ASP A 227 -2.16 12.03 6.71
CA ASP A 227 -2.73 13.29 7.20
C ASP A 227 -4.22 13.36 6.88
N VAL A 228 -4.62 12.90 5.69
CA VAL A 228 -6.04 12.78 5.30
C VAL A 228 -6.82 11.84 6.24
N ILE A 229 -6.23 10.72 6.67
CA ILE A 229 -6.84 9.82 7.66
C ILE A 229 -6.96 10.51 9.02
N ILE A 230 -5.89 11.16 9.48
CA ILE A 230 -5.87 11.88 10.77
C ILE A 230 -6.93 12.98 10.78
N GLU A 231 -6.97 13.84 9.76
CA GLU A 231 -7.94 14.94 9.64
C GLU A 231 -9.38 14.41 9.63
N TYR A 232 -9.65 13.33 8.90
CA TYR A 232 -10.97 12.69 8.93
C TYR A 232 -11.36 12.27 10.34
N MET A 233 -10.47 11.55 11.02
CA MET A 233 -10.69 11.01 12.34
C MET A 233 -10.89 12.10 13.39
N GLU A 234 -10.07 13.14 13.36
CA GLU A 234 -10.18 14.32 14.22
C GLU A 234 -11.49 15.05 14.00
N THR A 235 -11.89 15.26 12.74
CA THR A 235 -13.15 15.92 12.40
C THR A 235 -14.34 15.16 13.01
N LYS A 236 -14.36 13.83 12.88
CA LYS A 236 -15.41 12.99 13.48
C LYS A 236 -15.38 13.07 15.00
N TYR A 237 -14.20 13.01 15.60
CA TYR A 237 -14.03 13.06 17.05
C TYR A 237 -14.48 14.40 17.65
N GLN A 238 -14.11 15.52 17.03
CA GLN A 238 -14.53 16.87 17.42
C GLN A 238 -16.05 17.06 17.29
N SER A 239 -16.69 16.36 16.35
CA SER A 239 -18.15 16.32 16.21
C SER A 239 -18.86 15.39 17.21
N GLY A 240 -18.12 14.75 18.11
CA GLY A 240 -18.65 13.79 19.09
C GLY A 240 -19.07 12.45 18.48
N GLN A 241 -18.60 12.13 17.27
CA GLN A 241 -18.93 10.88 16.58
C GLN A 241 -17.86 9.82 16.85
N GLU A 242 -18.29 8.66 17.32
CA GLU A 242 -17.45 7.46 17.33
C GLU A 242 -17.38 6.82 15.95
N ILE A 243 -16.24 6.24 15.62
CA ILE A 243 -16.07 5.48 14.39
C ILE A 243 -16.65 4.09 14.57
N VAL A 244 -17.69 3.79 13.79
CA VAL A 244 -18.28 2.47 13.63
C VAL A 244 -18.27 2.12 12.14
N LYS A 245 -17.85 0.89 11.82
CA LYS A 245 -17.90 0.41 10.45
C LYS A 245 -18.27 -1.05 10.37
N GLU A 246 -19.32 -1.34 9.62
CA GLU A 246 -19.73 -2.69 9.28
C GLU A 246 -19.39 -3.05 7.84
N LYS A 247 -19.34 -4.35 7.59
CA LYS A 247 -19.36 -4.87 6.21
C LYS A 247 -20.71 -4.57 5.58
N ASP A 248 -20.71 -4.19 4.32
CA ASP A 248 -21.94 -3.95 3.56
C ASP A 248 -22.12 -4.94 2.40
N GLY A 249 -21.17 -5.86 2.19
CA GLY A 249 -21.23 -6.83 1.12
C GLY A 249 -20.88 -6.21 -0.22
N ARG A 250 -20.08 -5.14 -0.25
CA ARG A 250 -19.59 -4.55 -1.51
C ARG A 250 -18.64 -5.46 -2.28
N ILE A 251 -17.94 -6.36 -1.59
CA ILE A 251 -17.18 -7.44 -2.23
C ILE A 251 -17.64 -8.76 -1.64
N ALA A 252 -18.20 -9.63 -2.47
CA ALA A 252 -18.65 -10.96 -2.08
C ALA A 252 -18.17 -12.02 -3.07
N TYR A 253 -18.09 -13.28 -2.67
CA TYR A 253 -17.97 -14.38 -3.63
C TYR A 253 -19.34 -14.71 -4.22
N GLU A 254 -19.35 -15.11 -5.49
CA GLU A 254 -20.54 -15.71 -6.14
C GLU A 254 -20.83 -17.11 -5.59
#